data_AF-A0A956AMN8-F1
#
_entry.id   AF-A0A956AMN8-F1
#
_cell.length_a   1.000
_cell.length_b   1.000
_cell.length_c   1.000
_cell.angle_alpha   90.00
_cell.angle_beta   90.00
_cell.angle_gamma   90.00
#
_symmetry.space_group_name_H-M   'P 1'
#
loop_
_entity.id
_entity.type
_entity.pdbx_description
1 polymer ?
#
loop_
_entity_poly.entity_id
_entity_poly.type
_entity_poly.pdbx_seq_one_letter_code
_entity_poly.pdbx_strand_id
1 'polypeptide(L)'
;MRSTSPLFVACSLGLALSGCHGSSAPTTPALEDEGAPPPADLLVAPAGAYGSVILHEGAPYLFVSFAYVYEGSEPPAPAGPAPATVALLTPEGSCTAHVGEPVSLSTGECETSTTIARPLTGCAGPVARVARVQGAWPEGVRFMPLDEPENQAFTAASELTAPRHREQVAAWMGEEAIAGRPLQQAVSAHARLDAGADQLETSAASFLVGPSDPECDQQVEGRTASTLRRGGQVIPVPDLVQWQGVVTYRGHVAGILLGAPHMASLVTLGAGGT
;
A
#
# COMPACT_ATOMS: atom_id res chain seq x y z
N MET A 1 23.83 -6.54 -27.21
CA MET A 1 24.15 -5.80 -25.98
C MET A 1 22.85 -5.57 -25.23
N ARG A 2 22.74 -6.11 -24.01
CA ARG A 2 21.50 -6.16 -23.24
C ARG A 2 21.16 -4.78 -22.68
N SER A 3 19.88 -4.43 -22.85
CA SER A 3 19.17 -3.30 -22.23
C SER A 3 18.63 -3.73 -20.86
N THR A 4 18.75 -2.87 -19.85
CA THR A 4 18.16 -3.03 -18.50
C THR A 4 17.03 -2.02 -18.34
N SER A 5 15.79 -2.53 -18.30
CA SER A 5 14.52 -1.81 -18.05
C SER A 5 14.26 -1.63 -16.54
N PRO A 6 13.38 -0.71 -16.11
CA PRO A 6 13.33 -0.23 -14.72
C PRO A 6 12.82 -1.29 -13.73
N LEU A 7 13.32 -1.20 -12.50
CA LEU A 7 13.45 -2.27 -11.50
C LEU A 7 12.14 -3.02 -11.17
N PHE A 8 12.14 -4.29 -11.58
CA PHE A 8 11.47 -5.41 -10.94
C PHE A 8 11.93 -5.57 -9.49
N VAL A 9 11.18 -6.33 -8.67
CA VAL A 9 11.60 -6.88 -7.37
C VAL A 9 12.99 -7.51 -7.52
N ALA A 10 14.03 -6.73 -7.21
CA ALA A 10 15.42 -7.08 -7.45
C ALA A 10 16.06 -7.42 -6.10
N CYS A 11 16.27 -8.72 -5.92
CA CYS A 11 17.05 -9.36 -4.86
C CYS A 11 18.32 -8.58 -4.53
N SER A 12 18.49 -8.22 -3.26
CA SER A 12 19.78 -7.83 -2.70
C SER A 12 19.97 -8.50 -1.34
N LEU A 13 20.92 -9.43 -1.29
CA LEU A 13 21.33 -10.21 -0.11
C LEU A 13 21.79 -9.31 1.04
N GLY A 14 21.39 -9.66 2.26
CA GLY A 14 21.97 -9.14 3.50
C GLY A 14 21.59 -9.99 4.71
N LEU A 15 22.41 -11.00 5.01
CA LEU A 15 22.29 -11.86 6.20
C LEU A 15 22.61 -11.09 7.50
N ALA A 16 21.73 -11.15 8.50
CA ALA A 16 22.13 -11.24 9.91
C ALA A 16 20.99 -11.74 10.81
N LEU A 17 21.34 -12.65 11.71
CA LEU A 17 20.49 -13.49 12.55
C LEU A 17 20.14 -12.86 13.92
N SER A 18 18.92 -13.17 14.37
CA SER A 18 18.52 -13.62 15.72
C SER A 18 18.49 -12.66 16.94
N GLY A 19 17.43 -12.82 17.76
CA GLY A 19 17.37 -12.45 19.18
C GLY A 19 15.96 -12.10 19.70
N CYS A 20 15.03 -13.05 19.81
CA CYS A 20 14.48 -13.63 21.06
C CYS A 20 13.98 -12.70 22.18
N HIS A 21 12.64 -12.61 22.30
CA HIS A 21 11.73 -12.63 23.47
C HIS A 21 12.11 -11.92 24.79
N GLY A 22 11.17 -11.08 25.26
CA GLY A 22 11.05 -10.65 26.66
C GLY A 22 9.65 -10.15 26.97
N SER A 23 8.80 -11.03 27.50
CA SER A 23 7.44 -10.76 27.99
C SER A 23 7.45 -9.86 29.22
N SER A 24 6.56 -8.88 29.28
CA SER A 24 6.03 -8.27 30.51
C SER A 24 4.72 -7.54 30.17
N ALA A 25 3.60 -8.05 30.67
CA ALA A 25 2.30 -7.41 30.54
C ALA A 25 2.17 -6.23 31.53
N PRO A 26 1.52 -5.13 31.11
CA PRO A 26 0.82 -4.27 32.03
C PRO A 26 -0.69 -4.20 31.69
N THR A 27 -1.47 -4.41 32.76
CA THR A 27 -2.83 -3.94 33.05
C THR A 27 -3.53 -3.08 31.99
N THR A 28 -4.57 -3.66 31.38
CA THR A 28 -5.52 -3.01 30.48
C THR A 28 -6.37 -1.97 31.24
N PRO A 29 -6.36 -0.67 30.87
CA PRO A 29 -7.45 0.24 31.22
C PRO A 29 -8.68 -0.14 30.38
N ALA A 30 -9.87 0.11 30.95
CA ALA A 30 -11.17 -0.28 30.42
C ALA A 30 -11.33 -0.06 28.90
N LEU A 31 -11.83 -1.11 28.21
CA LEU A 31 -12.26 -1.10 26.81
C LEU A 31 -13.29 0.01 26.60
N GLU A 32 -12.87 1.11 25.98
CA GLU A 32 -13.77 2.09 25.39
C GLU A 32 -14.37 1.50 24.10
N ASP A 33 -15.65 1.14 24.20
CA ASP A 33 -16.67 1.10 23.14
C ASP A 33 -16.28 0.39 21.82
N GLU A 34 -16.47 -0.93 21.80
CA GLU A 34 -16.44 -1.77 20.61
C GLU A 34 -17.52 -1.32 19.61
N GLY A 35 -17.18 -0.45 18.66
CA GLY A 35 -18.03 -0.17 17.50
C GLY A 35 -18.43 1.29 17.27
N ALA A 36 -17.79 2.27 17.92
CA ALA A 36 -17.98 3.66 17.53
C ALA A 36 -17.59 3.84 16.04
N PRO A 37 -18.47 4.36 15.16
CA PRO A 37 -18.16 4.56 13.76
C PRO A 37 -16.96 5.52 13.61
N PRO A 38 -16.17 5.41 12.53
CA PRO A 38 -15.08 6.33 12.31
C PRO A 38 -15.59 7.78 12.26
N PRO A 39 -14.79 8.77 12.68
CA PRO A 39 -15.19 10.17 12.67
C PRO A 39 -15.76 10.59 11.31
N ALA A 40 -16.92 11.24 11.30
CA ALA A 40 -17.63 11.59 10.06
C ALA A 40 -16.78 12.49 9.13
N ASP A 41 -15.87 13.28 9.68
CA ASP A 41 -14.96 14.12 8.92
C ASP A 41 -13.81 13.32 8.28
N LEU A 42 -13.52 12.10 8.73
CA LEU A 42 -12.67 11.15 8.00
C LEU A 42 -13.35 10.68 6.71
N LEU A 43 -14.67 10.45 6.78
CA LEU A 43 -15.51 9.94 5.69
C LEU A 43 -15.95 11.03 4.71
N VAL A 44 -16.09 12.26 5.19
CA VAL A 44 -16.62 13.40 4.42
C VAL A 44 -15.65 14.58 4.56
N ALA A 45 -14.60 14.55 3.75
CA ALA A 45 -13.74 15.72 3.60
C ALA A 45 -14.17 16.54 2.36
N PRO A 46 -14.15 17.88 2.42
CA PRO A 46 -14.39 18.71 1.25
C PRO A 46 -13.47 18.37 0.08
N ALA A 47 -13.91 18.59 -1.15
CA ALA A 47 -13.04 18.46 -2.31
C ALA A 47 -11.79 19.35 -2.15
N GLY A 48 -10.61 18.78 -2.37
CA GLY A 48 -9.33 19.46 -2.14
C GLY A 48 -8.84 19.50 -0.68
N ALA A 49 -9.56 18.88 0.26
CA ALA A 49 -9.10 18.75 1.64
C ALA A 49 -7.92 17.76 1.78
N TYR A 50 -7.74 16.87 0.80
CA TYR A 50 -6.66 15.90 0.75
C TYR A 50 -5.69 16.21 -0.39
N GLY A 51 -4.40 15.95 -0.14
CA GLY A 51 -3.33 16.01 -1.13
C GLY A 51 -2.55 14.69 -1.17
N SER A 52 -2.08 14.29 -2.35
CA SER A 52 -1.27 13.07 -2.51
C SER A 52 0.15 13.32 -1.97
N VAL A 53 0.66 12.36 -1.19
CA VAL A 53 2.03 12.38 -0.68
C VAL A 53 2.83 11.30 -1.38
N ILE A 54 3.95 11.70 -1.99
CA ILE A 54 4.90 10.82 -2.64
C ILE A 54 6.08 10.60 -1.71
N LEU A 55 6.58 9.37 -1.67
CA LEU A 55 7.87 9.07 -1.04
C LEU A 55 8.93 8.98 -2.13
N HIS A 56 9.99 9.77 -2.00
CA HIS A 56 11.16 9.73 -2.86
C HIS A 56 12.40 9.60 -1.99
N GLU A 57 13.18 8.53 -2.20
CA GLU A 57 14.33 8.16 -1.35
C GLU A 57 13.99 8.11 0.15
N GLY A 58 12.77 7.67 0.47
CA GLY A 58 12.26 7.60 1.85
C GLY A 58 11.79 8.93 2.44
N ALA A 59 11.98 10.05 1.76
CA ALA A 59 11.51 11.36 2.19
C ALA A 59 10.11 11.69 1.62
N PRO A 60 9.21 12.33 2.41
CA PRO A 60 7.87 12.66 1.96
C PRO A 60 7.81 14.00 1.21
N TYR A 61 7.01 14.02 0.14
CA TYR A 61 6.75 15.19 -0.68
C TYR A 61 5.26 15.33 -0.96
N LEU A 62 4.73 16.56 -0.90
CA LEU A 62 3.40 16.87 -1.39
C LEU A 62 3.43 16.95 -2.92
N PHE A 63 2.69 16.07 -3.59
CA PHE A 63 2.56 16.10 -5.04
C PHE A 63 1.91 17.40 -5.51
N VAL A 64 2.44 17.98 -6.57
CA VAL A 64 1.88 19.18 -7.20
C VAL A 64 1.43 18.89 -8.63
N SER A 65 2.32 18.38 -9.46
CA SER A 65 2.00 18.06 -10.85
C SER A 65 2.96 17.01 -11.42
N PHE A 66 2.51 16.38 -12.51
CA PHE A 66 3.37 15.57 -13.37
C PHE A 66 3.34 16.18 -14.76
N ALA A 67 4.47 16.11 -15.47
CA ALA A 67 4.54 16.58 -16.86
C ALA A 67 5.41 15.64 -17.69
N TYR A 68 4.99 15.39 -18.93
CA TYR A 68 5.86 14.82 -19.93
C TYR A 68 6.79 15.92 -20.44
N VAL A 69 8.09 15.76 -20.21
CA VAL A 69 9.13 16.65 -20.70
C VAL A 69 9.60 16.09 -22.04
N TYR A 70 9.13 16.71 -23.13
CA TYR A 70 9.77 16.54 -24.44
C TYR A 70 11.00 17.43 -24.50
N GLU A 71 12.01 17.04 -25.29
CA GLU A 71 13.24 17.82 -25.49
C GLU A 71 12.88 19.29 -25.83
N GLY A 72 13.29 20.24 -25.00
CA GLY A 72 12.98 21.68 -25.15
C GLY A 72 11.73 22.21 -24.40
N SER A 73 11.05 21.41 -23.60
CA SER A 73 9.88 21.83 -22.81
C SER A 73 10.28 22.36 -21.42
N GLU A 74 9.78 23.54 -21.02
CA GLU A 74 9.90 24.01 -19.64
C GLU A 74 8.86 23.28 -18.76
N PRO A 75 9.21 22.81 -17.55
CA PRO A 75 8.26 22.20 -16.65
C PRO A 75 7.10 23.16 -16.33
N PRO A 76 5.85 22.67 -16.25
CA PRO A 76 4.73 23.55 -15.93
C PRO A 76 4.91 24.19 -14.55
N ALA A 77 4.67 25.50 -14.48
CA ALA A 77 4.65 26.21 -13.22
C ALA A 77 3.55 25.62 -12.29
N PRO A 78 3.85 25.43 -11.00
CA PRO A 78 2.88 24.85 -10.06
C PRO A 78 1.63 25.74 -9.94
N ALA A 79 0.46 25.11 -9.96
CA ALA A 79 -0.82 25.81 -9.90
C ALA A 79 -1.12 26.30 -8.47
N GLY A 80 -1.07 27.62 -8.26
CA GLY A 80 -1.58 28.30 -7.05
C GLY A 80 -0.61 28.40 -5.86
N PRO A 81 -0.96 29.24 -4.85
CA PRO A 81 -0.17 29.36 -3.63
C PRO A 81 -0.27 28.06 -2.82
N ALA A 82 0.89 27.52 -2.43
CA ALA A 82 0.93 26.33 -1.61
C ALA A 82 0.59 26.67 -0.15
N PRO A 83 -0.04 25.73 0.58
CA PRO A 83 -0.19 25.86 2.03
C PRO A 83 1.19 25.90 2.69
N ALA A 84 1.37 26.68 3.75
CA ALA A 84 2.62 26.71 4.51
C ALA A 84 2.85 25.39 5.29
N THR A 85 1.76 24.72 5.65
CA THR A 85 1.76 23.47 6.42
C THR A 85 0.66 22.54 5.95
N VAL A 86 0.89 21.24 6.09
CA VAL A 86 -0.14 20.19 5.93
C VAL A 86 -0.13 19.26 7.14
N ALA A 87 -1.23 18.54 7.37
CA ALA A 87 -1.28 17.50 8.39
C ALA A 87 -1.02 16.12 7.75
N LEU A 88 0.11 15.53 8.09
CA LEU A 88 0.46 14.15 7.80
C LEU A 88 -0.17 13.23 8.84
N LEU A 89 -0.43 11.99 8.45
CA LEU A 89 -0.87 10.94 9.35
C LEU A 89 0.26 9.92 9.52
N THR A 90 0.68 9.69 10.76
CA THR A 90 1.75 8.75 11.14
C THR A 90 1.19 7.64 12.05
N PRO A 91 2.00 6.62 12.41
CA PRO A 91 1.62 5.63 13.43
C PRO A 91 1.28 6.24 14.79
N GLU A 92 1.83 7.40 15.12
CA GLU A 92 1.59 8.14 16.36
C GLU A 92 0.38 9.10 16.26
N GLY A 93 -0.03 9.42 15.02
CA GLY A 93 -1.25 10.20 14.73
C GLY A 93 -1.00 11.40 13.83
N SER A 94 -1.80 12.45 14.01
CA SER A 94 -1.68 13.66 13.23
C SER A 94 -0.35 14.36 13.53
N CYS A 95 0.42 14.69 12.50
CA CYS A 95 1.64 15.48 12.59
C CYS A 95 1.59 16.66 11.61
N THR A 96 1.96 17.85 12.06
CA THR A 96 2.01 19.04 11.19
C THR A 96 3.37 19.11 10.49
N ALA A 97 3.37 18.99 9.17
CA ALA A 97 4.57 19.13 8.34
C ALA A 97 4.64 20.51 7.71
N HIS A 98 5.87 21.04 7.60
CA HIS A 98 6.17 22.25 6.84
C HIS A 98 6.33 21.91 5.36
N VAL A 99 5.72 22.74 4.51
CA VAL A 99 5.76 22.60 3.06
C VAL A 99 6.85 23.51 2.51
N GLY A 100 7.83 22.92 1.85
CA GLY A 100 8.92 23.67 1.22
C GLY A 100 8.59 24.21 -0.17
N GLU A 101 9.60 24.78 -0.80
CA GLU A 101 9.57 25.21 -2.18
C GLU A 101 9.47 24.02 -3.15
N PRO A 102 8.83 24.20 -4.33
CA PRO A 102 8.64 23.11 -5.25
C PRO A 102 9.97 22.68 -5.86
N VAL A 103 10.17 21.38 -5.97
CA VAL A 103 11.35 20.74 -6.57
C VAL A 103 10.91 19.78 -7.67
N SER A 104 11.82 19.59 -8.63
CA SER A 104 11.68 18.59 -9.68
C SER A 104 12.28 17.28 -9.19
N LEU A 105 11.47 16.24 -9.07
CA LEU A 105 11.92 14.89 -8.74
C LEU A 105 12.08 14.10 -10.05
N SER A 106 13.29 13.62 -10.31
CA SER A 106 13.55 12.70 -11.41
C SER A 106 13.09 11.30 -10.99
N THR A 107 12.31 10.65 -11.86
CA THR A 107 11.82 9.28 -11.67
C THR A 107 12.71 8.23 -12.34
N GLY A 108 13.81 8.65 -12.99
CA GLY A 108 14.82 7.77 -13.60
C GLY A 108 15.36 8.33 -14.93
N GLU A 109 16.54 7.86 -15.34
CA GLU A 109 17.26 8.39 -16.53
C GLU A 109 16.61 8.04 -17.89
N CYS A 110 15.60 7.17 -17.92
CA CYS A 110 14.92 6.75 -19.14
C CYS A 110 13.46 7.23 -19.26
N GLU A 111 12.97 8.03 -18.32
CA GLU A 111 11.61 8.57 -18.37
C GLU A 111 11.59 9.99 -18.94
N THR A 112 10.74 10.23 -19.94
CA THR A 112 10.45 11.56 -20.49
C THR A 112 9.46 12.32 -19.62
N SER A 113 9.45 12.08 -18.31
CA SER A 113 8.52 12.69 -17.37
C SER A 113 9.26 13.32 -16.20
N THR A 114 8.66 14.36 -15.63
CA THR A 114 9.13 14.96 -14.38
C THR A 114 7.96 15.09 -13.42
N THR A 115 8.25 14.87 -12.14
CA THR A 115 7.30 15.10 -11.07
C THR A 115 7.69 16.38 -10.33
N ILE A 116 6.78 17.34 -10.24
CA ILE A 116 6.95 18.51 -9.39
C ILE A 116 6.28 18.24 -8.05
N ALA A 117 7.04 18.37 -6.98
CA ALA A 117 6.55 18.11 -5.63
C ALA A 117 7.20 19.07 -4.61
N ARG A 118 6.61 19.21 -3.42
CA ARG A 118 7.14 20.07 -2.35
C ARG A 118 7.63 19.21 -1.19
N PRO A 119 8.86 19.38 -0.70
CA PRO A 119 9.36 18.58 0.40
C PRO A 119 8.53 18.85 1.66
N LEU A 120 8.25 17.79 2.40
CA LEU A 120 7.55 17.84 3.68
C LEU A 120 8.53 17.54 4.80
N THR A 121 8.61 18.45 5.78
CA THR A 121 9.57 18.35 6.89
C THR A 121 8.88 18.55 8.24
N GLY A 122 9.51 18.08 9.32
CA GLY A 122 9.01 18.24 10.69
C GLY A 122 8.26 17.02 11.25
N CYS A 123 7.91 16.05 10.41
CA CYS A 123 7.39 14.76 10.83
C CYS A 123 8.44 13.67 10.65
N ALA A 124 8.56 12.77 11.62
CA ALA A 124 9.48 11.63 11.58
C ALA A 124 8.73 10.33 11.34
N GLY A 125 9.43 9.35 10.77
CA GLY A 125 8.89 8.00 10.56
C GLY A 125 8.00 7.87 9.31
N PRO A 126 7.34 6.72 9.15
CA PRO A 126 6.47 6.46 8.01
C PRO A 126 5.24 7.35 8.05
N VAL A 127 4.80 7.81 6.89
CA VAL A 127 3.64 8.70 6.74
C VAL A 127 2.68 8.13 5.71
N ALA A 128 1.38 8.35 5.94
CA ALA A 128 0.35 8.06 4.97
C ALA A 128 0.64 8.78 3.64
N ARG A 129 0.36 8.12 2.52
CA ARG A 129 0.47 8.73 1.18
C ARG A 129 -0.63 9.74 0.87
N VAL A 130 -1.35 10.20 1.88
CA VAL A 130 -2.37 11.24 1.81
C VAL A 130 -2.16 12.20 2.98
N ALA A 131 -2.19 13.51 2.70
CA ALA A 131 -2.13 14.57 3.69
C ALA A 131 -3.46 15.33 3.74
N ARG A 132 -3.83 15.85 4.92
CA ARG A 132 -4.85 16.90 5.03
C ARG A 132 -4.22 18.25 4.71
N VAL A 133 -4.71 18.90 3.66
CA VAL A 133 -4.25 20.21 3.19
C VAL A 133 -4.80 21.34 4.07
N GLN A 134 -5.91 21.07 4.77
CA GLN A 134 -6.52 22.00 5.72
C GLN A 134 -6.94 21.24 6.98
N GLY A 135 -6.61 21.79 8.15
CA GLY A 135 -6.95 21.21 9.45
C GLY A 135 -6.02 20.08 9.88
N ALA A 136 -6.42 19.36 10.93
CA ALA A 136 -5.72 18.20 11.48
C ALA A 136 -6.51 16.92 11.22
N TRP A 137 -5.86 15.76 11.34
CA TRP A 137 -6.60 14.49 11.39
C TRP A 137 -7.37 14.38 12.71
N PRO A 138 -8.51 13.67 12.75
CA PRO A 138 -9.24 13.46 13.99
C PRO A 138 -8.37 12.77 15.04
N GLU A 139 -8.61 13.10 16.31
CA GLU A 139 -7.96 12.40 17.41
C GLU A 139 -8.27 10.90 17.35
N GLY A 140 -7.27 10.07 17.68
CA GLY A 140 -7.38 8.61 17.63
C GLY A 140 -7.21 7.97 16.23
N VAL A 141 -7.14 8.77 15.16
CA VAL A 141 -6.82 8.26 13.81
C VAL A 141 -5.32 8.07 13.67
N ARG A 142 -4.88 6.92 13.14
CA ARG A 142 -3.47 6.55 12.96
C ARG A 142 -3.23 5.95 11.57
N PHE A 143 -2.00 6.06 11.08
CA PHE A 143 -1.56 5.36 9.87
C PHE A 143 -0.75 4.12 10.25
N MET A 144 -1.12 2.97 9.71
CA MET A 144 -0.34 1.76 9.83
C MET A 144 0.25 1.42 8.46
N PRO A 145 1.58 1.57 8.28
CA PRO A 145 2.22 1.19 7.02
C PRO A 145 2.11 -0.32 6.82
N LEU A 146 1.92 -0.73 5.57
CA LEU A 146 2.10 -2.12 5.20
C LEU A 146 3.58 -2.35 4.90
N ASP A 147 4.15 -3.37 5.53
CA ASP A 147 5.44 -3.91 5.10
C ASP A 147 5.27 -4.55 3.72
N GLU A 148 6.12 -4.17 2.76
CA GLU A 148 6.01 -4.68 1.40
C GLU A 148 6.06 -6.21 1.39
N PRO A 149 5.02 -6.88 0.85
CA PRO A 149 4.96 -8.34 0.88
C PRO A 149 6.03 -8.92 -0.03
N GLU A 150 6.77 -9.90 0.47
CA GLU A 150 7.79 -10.59 -0.31
C GLU A 150 7.16 -11.56 -1.31
N ASN A 151 7.72 -11.59 -2.52
CA ASN A 151 7.38 -12.57 -3.53
C ASN A 151 8.04 -13.91 -3.20
N GLN A 152 7.22 -14.93 -2.94
CA GLN A 152 7.64 -16.31 -2.74
C GLN A 152 7.37 -17.12 -4.02
N ALA A 153 8.43 -17.62 -4.65
CA ALA A 153 8.31 -18.63 -5.69
C ALA A 153 7.86 -19.97 -5.08
N PHE A 154 7.00 -20.70 -5.78
CA PHE A 154 6.50 -22.00 -5.31
C PHE A 154 6.17 -22.94 -6.47
N THR A 155 6.12 -24.25 -6.19
CA THR A 155 5.64 -25.26 -7.14
C THR A 155 4.38 -25.97 -6.68
N ALA A 156 4.12 -25.94 -5.38
CA ALA A 156 2.88 -26.43 -4.77
C ALA A 156 2.45 -25.48 -3.64
N ALA A 157 1.13 -25.30 -3.47
CA ALA A 157 0.59 -24.43 -2.43
C ALA A 157 1.05 -24.83 -1.02
N SER A 158 1.32 -26.12 -0.76
CA SER A 158 1.82 -26.62 0.54
C SER A 158 3.15 -26.02 0.99
N GLU A 159 3.92 -25.45 0.07
CA GLU A 159 5.20 -24.75 0.35
C GLU A 159 4.99 -23.38 1.01
N LEU A 160 3.77 -22.84 0.95
CA LEU A 160 3.43 -21.51 1.48
C LEU A 160 3.18 -21.58 2.98
N THR A 161 3.80 -20.68 3.74
CA THR A 161 3.81 -20.73 5.21
C THR A 161 2.47 -20.34 5.84
N ALA A 162 1.84 -19.27 5.33
CA ALA A 162 0.59 -18.74 5.90
C ALA A 162 -0.60 -19.66 5.55
N PRO A 163 -1.31 -20.25 6.54
CA PRO A 163 -2.35 -21.25 6.27
C PRO A 163 -3.46 -20.76 5.34
N ARG A 164 -3.96 -19.54 5.54
CA ARG A 164 -5.01 -18.96 4.70
C ARG A 164 -4.53 -18.66 3.28
N HIS A 165 -3.32 -18.12 3.16
CA HIS A 165 -2.70 -17.88 1.87
C HIS A 165 -2.53 -19.20 1.10
N ARG A 166 -2.04 -20.24 1.79
CA ARG A 166 -1.93 -21.60 1.25
C ARG A 166 -3.27 -22.13 0.77
N GLU A 167 -4.32 -22.05 1.59
CA GLU A 167 -5.67 -22.50 1.23
C GLU A 167 -6.20 -21.74 0.01
N GLN A 168 -6.01 -20.43 -0.03
CA GLN A 168 -6.44 -19.57 -1.13
C GLN A 168 -5.71 -19.91 -2.43
N VAL A 169 -4.38 -20.06 -2.39
CA VAL A 169 -3.58 -20.45 -3.56
C VAL A 169 -3.91 -21.86 -4.02
N ALA A 170 -4.13 -22.79 -3.10
CA ALA A 170 -4.56 -24.15 -3.44
C ALA A 170 -5.92 -24.16 -4.18
N ALA A 171 -6.86 -23.31 -3.75
CA ALA A 171 -8.14 -23.15 -4.44
C ALA A 171 -7.94 -22.62 -5.87
N TRP A 172 -7.09 -21.60 -6.06
CA TRP A 172 -6.77 -21.06 -7.38
C TRP A 172 -6.08 -22.06 -8.31
N MET A 173 -5.14 -22.86 -7.78
CA MET A 173 -4.50 -23.93 -8.55
C MET A 173 -5.50 -25.00 -9.02
N GLY A 174 -6.65 -25.13 -8.34
CA GLY A 174 -7.74 -26.03 -8.72
C GLY A 174 -8.70 -25.45 -9.76
N GLU A 175 -8.58 -24.18 -10.14
CA GLU A 175 -9.41 -23.56 -11.17
C GLU A 175 -9.10 -24.11 -12.56
N GLU A 176 -10.11 -24.26 -13.41
CA GLU A 176 -9.97 -24.80 -14.78
C GLU A 176 -8.88 -24.10 -15.62
N ALA A 177 -8.69 -22.78 -15.43
CA ALA A 177 -7.69 -22.01 -16.17
C ALA A 177 -6.24 -22.41 -15.86
N ILE A 178 -6.00 -23.06 -14.70
CA ILE A 178 -4.68 -23.42 -14.18
C ILE A 178 -4.56 -24.95 -14.06
N ALA A 179 -5.59 -25.60 -13.52
CA ALA A 179 -5.65 -27.03 -13.29
C ALA A 179 -5.44 -27.83 -14.58
N GLY A 180 -4.58 -28.85 -14.52
CA GLY A 180 -4.30 -29.73 -15.66
C GLY A 180 -3.36 -29.13 -16.72
N ARG A 181 -2.92 -27.88 -16.57
CA ARG A 181 -1.90 -27.27 -17.43
C ARG A 181 -0.51 -27.44 -16.82
N PRO A 182 0.55 -27.62 -17.62
CA PRO A 182 1.91 -27.65 -17.10
C PRO A 182 2.26 -26.31 -16.45
N LEU A 183 2.59 -26.32 -15.16
CA LEU A 183 3.05 -25.14 -14.44
C LEU A 183 4.55 -24.95 -14.72
N GLN A 184 4.91 -23.82 -15.32
CA GLN A 184 6.30 -23.47 -15.61
C GLN A 184 6.93 -22.68 -14.46
N GLN A 185 6.16 -21.73 -13.91
CA GLN A 185 6.58 -20.88 -12.81
C GLN A 185 5.36 -20.41 -12.03
N ALA A 186 5.49 -20.30 -10.71
CA ALA A 186 4.53 -19.58 -9.90
C ALA A 186 5.23 -18.71 -8.86
N VAL A 187 4.63 -17.54 -8.62
CA VAL A 187 5.05 -16.60 -7.58
C VAL A 187 3.81 -16.15 -6.83
N SER A 188 3.93 -16.04 -5.52
CA SER A 188 2.86 -15.59 -4.63
C SER A 188 3.34 -14.48 -3.72
N ALA A 189 2.42 -13.67 -3.25
CA ALA A 189 2.67 -12.65 -2.23
C ALA A 189 1.51 -12.67 -1.23
N HIS A 190 1.83 -12.41 0.03
CA HIS A 190 0.84 -12.36 1.10
C HIS A 190 1.10 -11.15 1.99
N ALA A 191 0.17 -10.21 1.98
CA ALA A 191 0.17 -9.04 2.84
C ALA A 191 -0.83 -9.24 3.97
N ARG A 192 -0.44 -8.88 5.19
CA ARG A 192 -1.32 -8.88 6.36
C ARG A 192 -1.01 -7.67 7.22
N LEU A 193 -2.05 -6.98 7.64
CA LEU A 193 -1.95 -5.92 8.63
C LEU A 193 -2.99 -6.15 9.73
N ASP A 194 -2.50 -6.15 10.96
CA ASP A 194 -3.30 -6.32 12.17
C ASP A 194 -3.51 -4.95 12.81
N ALA A 195 -4.74 -4.44 12.74
CA ALA A 195 -5.11 -3.16 13.34
C ALA A 195 -5.48 -3.29 14.81
N GLY A 196 -5.45 -4.50 15.40
CA GLY A 196 -5.88 -4.79 16.76
C GLY A 196 -7.25 -5.44 16.79
N ALA A 197 -8.32 -4.69 16.50
CA ALA A 197 -9.68 -5.24 16.44
C ALA A 197 -10.04 -5.79 15.04
N ASP A 198 -9.40 -5.24 14.01
CA ASP A 198 -9.57 -5.66 12.62
C ASP A 198 -8.26 -6.21 12.04
N GLN A 199 -8.39 -7.03 11.00
CA GLN A 199 -7.26 -7.55 10.25
C GLN A 199 -7.54 -7.52 8.76
N LEU A 200 -6.66 -6.87 8.00
CA LEU A 200 -6.72 -6.86 6.54
C LEU A 200 -5.66 -7.82 5.99
N GLU A 201 -6.09 -8.78 5.18
CA GLU A 201 -5.22 -9.76 4.51
C GLU A 201 -5.44 -9.69 3.00
N THR A 202 -4.36 -9.66 2.23
CA THR A 202 -4.37 -9.78 0.77
C THR A 202 -3.46 -10.94 0.35
N SER A 203 -4.02 -11.89 -0.37
CA SER A 203 -3.26 -12.93 -1.07
C SER A 203 -3.20 -12.59 -2.55
N ALA A 204 -2.04 -12.81 -3.17
CA ALA A 204 -1.88 -12.75 -4.61
C ALA A 204 -1.05 -13.93 -5.10
N ALA A 205 -1.34 -14.40 -6.32
CA ALA A 205 -0.53 -15.40 -7.01
C ALA A 205 -0.55 -15.14 -8.52
N SER A 206 0.57 -15.43 -9.17
CA SER A 206 0.71 -15.44 -10.62
C SER A 206 1.29 -16.77 -11.07
N PHE A 207 0.67 -17.35 -12.09
CA PHE A 207 1.02 -18.67 -12.63
C PHE A 207 1.35 -18.53 -14.11
N LEU A 208 2.55 -18.96 -14.49
CA LEU A 208 2.90 -19.17 -15.89
C LEU A 208 2.56 -20.63 -16.23
N VAL A 209 1.55 -20.81 -17.08
CA VAL A 209 1.00 -22.12 -17.43
C VAL A 209 1.06 -22.36 -18.94
N GLY A 210 1.28 -23.61 -19.32
CA GLY A 210 1.43 -24.02 -20.72
C GLY A 210 2.70 -24.81 -20.95
N PRO A 211 2.90 -25.35 -22.16
CA PRO A 211 4.11 -26.07 -22.53
C PRO A 211 5.35 -25.15 -22.47
N SER A 212 6.50 -25.74 -22.18
CA SER A 212 7.80 -25.03 -22.10
C SER A 212 8.37 -24.62 -23.46
N ASP A 213 7.69 -24.99 -24.55
CA ASP A 213 8.13 -24.72 -25.92
C ASP A 213 7.88 -23.23 -26.28
N PRO A 214 8.90 -22.48 -26.72
CA PRO A 214 8.76 -21.07 -27.10
C PRO A 214 7.85 -20.83 -28.31
N GLU A 215 7.52 -21.86 -29.11
CA GLU A 215 6.55 -21.77 -30.21
C GLU A 215 5.11 -22.00 -29.76
N CYS A 216 4.87 -22.33 -28.49
CA CYS A 216 3.55 -22.61 -27.94
C CYS A 216 3.02 -21.48 -27.03
N ASP A 217 1.69 -21.38 -26.95
CA ASP A 217 0.97 -20.37 -26.17
C ASP A 217 1.11 -20.60 -24.65
N GLN A 218 2.15 -20.02 -24.05
CA GLN A 218 2.21 -19.81 -22.60
C GLN A 218 1.25 -18.69 -22.20
N GLN A 219 0.60 -18.85 -21.05
CA GLN A 219 -0.32 -17.86 -20.51
C GLN A 219 0.02 -17.54 -19.06
N VAL A 220 -0.14 -16.27 -18.70
CA VAL A 220 0.01 -15.79 -17.32
C VAL A 220 -1.36 -15.63 -16.72
N GLU A 221 -1.65 -16.40 -15.68
CA GLU A 221 -2.86 -16.32 -14.89
C GLU A 221 -2.57 -15.60 -13.58
N GLY A 222 -3.22 -14.45 -13.35
CA GLY A 222 -3.10 -13.69 -12.12
C GLY A 222 -4.35 -13.82 -11.25
N ARG A 223 -4.16 -13.97 -9.93
CA ARG A 223 -5.24 -13.98 -8.94
C ARG A 223 -4.87 -13.13 -7.74
N THR A 224 -5.84 -12.39 -7.23
CA THR A 224 -5.71 -11.59 -6.02
C THR A 224 -7.02 -11.64 -5.26
N ALA A 225 -6.94 -11.80 -3.94
CA ALA A 225 -8.09 -11.71 -3.05
C ALA A 225 -7.71 -10.97 -1.77
N SER A 226 -8.59 -10.06 -1.36
CA SER A 226 -8.44 -9.25 -0.16
C SER A 226 -9.63 -9.45 0.76
N THR A 227 -9.36 -9.56 2.05
CA THR A 227 -10.39 -9.77 3.08
C THR A 227 -10.11 -8.92 4.30
N LEU A 228 -11.14 -8.25 4.79
CA LEU A 228 -11.16 -7.61 6.09
C LEU A 228 -11.84 -8.55 7.08
N ARG A 229 -11.18 -8.82 8.19
CA ARG A 229 -11.79 -9.48 9.34
C ARG A 229 -12.11 -8.45 10.40
N ARG A 230 -13.33 -8.52 10.92
CA ARG A 230 -13.81 -7.68 12.01
C ARG A 230 -14.54 -8.59 12.99
N GLY A 231 -13.90 -8.86 14.13
CA GLY A 231 -14.34 -9.91 15.05
C GLY A 231 -14.49 -11.28 14.36
N GLY A 232 -15.70 -11.86 14.40
CA GLY A 232 -16.01 -13.15 13.78
C GLY A 232 -16.37 -13.09 12.28
N GLN A 233 -16.52 -11.90 11.70
CA GLN A 233 -16.94 -11.73 10.31
C GLN A 233 -15.73 -11.63 9.37
N VAL A 234 -15.89 -12.19 8.17
CA VAL A 234 -14.94 -12.07 7.06
C VAL A 234 -15.65 -11.35 5.92
N ILE A 235 -15.15 -10.17 5.57
CA ILE A 235 -15.72 -9.26 4.59
C ILE A 235 -14.77 -9.19 3.39
N PRO A 236 -15.16 -9.68 2.21
CA PRO A 236 -14.37 -9.49 1.00
C PRO A 236 -14.20 -8.00 0.69
N VAL A 237 -13.00 -7.60 0.29
CA VAL A 237 -12.72 -6.24 -0.22
C VAL A 237 -12.42 -6.36 -1.71
N PRO A 238 -13.44 -6.27 -2.57
CA PRO A 238 -13.26 -6.44 -4.00
C PRO A 238 -12.32 -5.37 -4.56
N ASP A 239 -11.62 -5.71 -5.64
CA ASP A 239 -10.73 -4.83 -6.41
C ASP A 239 -9.52 -4.24 -5.62
N LEU A 240 -9.35 -4.61 -4.36
CA LEU A 240 -8.17 -4.26 -3.59
C LEU A 240 -6.99 -5.15 -4.01
N VAL A 241 -6.27 -4.68 -5.03
CA VAL A 241 -5.10 -5.37 -5.58
C VAL A 241 -3.77 -4.81 -5.06
N GLN A 242 -3.75 -3.53 -4.69
CA GLN A 242 -2.55 -2.84 -4.22
C GLN A 242 -2.92 -1.83 -3.15
N TRP A 243 -2.18 -1.86 -2.04
CA TRP A 243 -2.31 -0.90 -0.96
C TRP A 243 -0.99 -0.76 -0.22
N GLN A 244 -0.80 0.39 0.43
CA GLN A 244 0.47 0.79 1.04
C GLN A 244 0.40 0.87 2.57
N GLY A 245 -0.80 0.64 3.11
CA GLY A 245 -1.11 0.70 4.51
C GLY A 245 -2.58 1.05 4.71
N VAL A 246 -2.97 1.10 5.98
CA VAL A 246 -4.35 1.41 6.37
C VAL A 246 -4.39 2.61 7.30
N VAL A 247 -5.52 3.29 7.27
CA VAL A 247 -5.90 4.27 8.28
C VAL A 247 -6.74 3.55 9.32
N THR A 248 -6.32 3.62 10.57
CA THR A 248 -7.02 3.00 11.69
C THR A 248 -7.64 4.04 12.61
N TYR A 249 -8.71 3.64 13.29
CA TYR A 249 -9.34 4.40 14.35
C TYR A 249 -9.76 3.42 15.44
N ARG A 250 -9.23 3.60 16.66
CA ARG A 250 -9.53 2.75 17.83
C ARG A 250 -9.41 1.25 17.56
N GLY A 251 -8.37 0.87 16.82
CA GLY A 251 -8.08 -0.52 16.50
C GLY A 251 -8.86 -1.11 15.32
N HIS A 252 -9.75 -0.33 14.70
CA HIS A 252 -10.48 -0.73 13.50
C HIS A 252 -9.86 -0.12 12.25
N VAL A 253 -9.93 -0.84 11.12
CA VAL A 253 -9.60 -0.30 9.81
C VAL A 253 -10.73 0.65 9.39
N ALA A 254 -10.40 1.93 9.30
CA ALA A 254 -11.33 3.00 8.89
C ALA A 254 -11.17 3.35 7.42
N GLY A 255 -10.00 3.13 6.84
CA GLY A 255 -9.78 3.24 5.41
C GLY A 255 -8.49 2.60 4.93
N ILE A 256 -8.36 2.46 3.61
CA ILE A 256 -7.21 1.89 2.93
C ILE A 256 -6.62 2.93 2.00
N LEU A 257 -5.29 3.02 1.98
CA LEU A 257 -4.57 3.84 1.01
C LEU A 257 -4.24 3.00 -0.22
N LEU A 258 -4.82 3.39 -1.35
CA LEU A 258 -4.67 2.71 -2.64
C LEU A 258 -4.31 3.65 -3.76
N GLY A 259 -3.77 3.09 -4.84
CA GLY A 259 -3.39 3.83 -6.05
C GLY A 259 -1.89 4.09 -6.18
N ALA A 260 -1.51 4.56 -7.38
CA ALA A 260 -0.16 4.97 -7.68
C ALA A 260 0.27 6.15 -6.80
N PRO A 261 1.59 6.42 -6.62
CA PRO A 261 2.08 7.47 -5.73
C PRO A 261 1.50 8.87 -6.01
N HIS A 262 1.13 9.15 -7.27
CA HIS A 262 0.55 10.41 -7.73
C HIS A 262 -1.00 10.42 -7.74
N MET A 263 -1.64 9.28 -7.43
CA MET A 263 -3.11 9.11 -7.35
C MET A 263 -3.52 8.44 -6.04
N ALA A 264 -2.74 8.64 -4.97
CA ALA A 264 -3.03 8.03 -3.68
C ALA A 264 -4.41 8.48 -3.21
N SER A 265 -5.26 7.50 -2.91
CA SER A 265 -6.64 7.69 -2.54
C SER A 265 -6.90 7.00 -1.21
N LEU A 266 -7.63 7.67 -0.33
CA LEU A 266 -8.17 7.08 0.89
C LEU A 266 -9.56 6.53 0.58
N VAL A 267 -9.72 5.21 0.63
CA VAL A 267 -11.03 4.56 0.51
C VAL A 267 -11.48 4.13 1.89
N THR A 268 -12.62 4.63 2.32
CA THR A 268 -13.17 4.36 3.65
C THR A 268 -13.92 3.03 3.67
N LEU A 269 -13.73 2.23 4.71
CA LEU A 269 -14.41 0.95 4.85
C LEU A 269 -15.57 1.05 5.85
N GLY A 270 -16.80 0.95 5.34
CA GLY A 270 -18.00 0.91 6.16
C GLY A 270 -18.24 -0.46 6.80
N ALA A 271 -19.28 -0.54 7.66
CA ALA A 271 -19.69 -1.81 8.28
C ALA A 271 -20.18 -2.87 7.27
N GLY A 272 -20.48 -2.48 6.03
CA GLY A 272 -20.95 -3.37 4.95
C GLY A 272 -19.93 -3.65 3.85
N GLY A 273 -18.66 -3.24 4.02
CA GLY A 273 -17.69 -3.17 2.91
C GLY A 273 -17.54 -1.74 2.38
N THR A 274 -16.75 -1.59 1.31
CA THR A 274 -16.45 -0.32 0.62
C THR A 274 -17.70 0.43 0.21
#